data_AF-A0A965AT60-F1
#
_entry.id   AF-A0A965AT60-F1
#
_cell.length_a   1.000
_cell.length_b   1.000
_cell.length_c   1.000
_cell.angle_alpha   90.00
_cell.angle_beta   90.00
_cell.angle_gamma   90.00
#
_symmetry.space_group_name_H-M   'P 1'
#
loop_
_entity.id
_entity.type
_entity.pdbx_description
1 polymer ?
#
loop_
_entity_poly.entity_id
_entity_poly.type
_entity_poly.pdbx_seq_one_letter_code
_entity_poly.pdbx_strand_id
1 'polypeptide(L)'
;MPKDTFYFSHDYNARNDEKIKMLIRKHGMIGYGIFWSIVEDLYNNANALRTDYDGIAYDLRTDSDIIKSIINDFDLFEVNGNFFGSSSVQTRLNQRNEKTLSARKSASYRWGKKDEDANAMQTLSEGNAKKERKGKEIKGKEINNIPPIDIFLDYCKKILEQNKFIYSEYEFSLKSKYESWVSNGWKDGHNKQIKDWKGKIRNTIPFLRPIQTLSNKNVGKYQNELETARNAFKPISE
;
A
#
# COMPACT_ATOMS: atom_id res chain seq x y z
N MET A 1 -15.19 -1.24 8.55
CA MET A 1 -14.15 -1.79 7.65
C MET A 1 -13.37 -2.84 8.44
N PRO A 2 -13.03 -4.00 7.87
CA PRO A 2 -12.13 -4.94 8.54
C PRO A 2 -10.78 -4.24 8.77
N LYS A 3 -10.21 -4.41 9.96
CA LYS A 3 -8.86 -3.93 10.27
C LYS A 3 -7.88 -4.71 9.40
N ASP A 4 -7.05 -4.03 8.63
CA ASP A 4 -5.95 -4.70 7.94
C ASP A 4 -4.95 -5.18 9.00
N THR A 5 -4.85 -6.51 9.15
CA THR A 5 -3.91 -7.12 10.09
C THR A 5 -2.59 -7.39 9.36
N PHE A 6 -1.55 -6.66 9.76
CA PHE A 6 -0.21 -6.86 9.23
C PHE A 6 0.57 -7.82 10.13
N TYR A 7 1.08 -8.90 9.53
CA TYR A 7 1.99 -9.83 10.20
C TYR A 7 3.43 -9.60 9.70
N PHE A 8 4.38 -9.67 10.63
CA PHE A 8 5.80 -9.76 10.32
C PHE A 8 6.41 -11.03 10.93
N SER A 9 7.37 -11.62 10.22
CA SER A 9 8.12 -12.78 10.68
C SER A 9 9.14 -12.37 11.74
N HIS A 10 9.29 -13.19 12.78
CA HIS A 10 10.35 -13.09 13.77
C HIS A 10 10.88 -14.48 14.13
N ASP A 11 12.05 -14.53 14.77
CA ASP A 11 12.67 -15.80 15.13
C ASP A 11 11.95 -16.42 16.33
N TYR A 12 11.59 -17.70 16.22
CA TYR A 12 10.89 -18.44 17.29
C TYR A 12 11.66 -18.40 18.63
N ASN A 13 12.99 -18.31 18.55
CA ASN A 13 13.87 -18.34 19.70
C ASN A 13 14.57 -17.00 19.96
N ALA A 14 13.99 -15.87 19.56
CA ALA A 14 14.61 -14.54 19.66
C ALA A 14 15.13 -14.23 21.08
N ARG A 15 14.40 -14.65 22.14
CA ARG A 15 14.83 -14.47 23.54
C ARG A 15 16.17 -15.15 23.87
N ASN A 16 16.55 -16.18 23.13
CA ASN A 16 17.79 -16.92 23.36
C ASN A 16 19.01 -16.33 22.66
N ASP A 17 18.83 -15.30 21.82
CA ASP A 17 19.91 -14.53 21.21
C ASP A 17 20.78 -13.89 22.31
N GLU A 18 22.10 -13.89 22.12
CA GLU A 18 23.06 -13.35 23.07
C GLU A 18 22.87 -11.84 23.30
N LYS A 19 22.60 -11.08 22.23
CA LYS A 19 22.36 -9.63 22.31
C LYS A 19 21.10 -9.33 23.11
N ILE A 20 20.04 -10.11 22.88
CA ILE A 20 18.79 -10.00 23.64
C ILE A 20 18.98 -10.43 25.09
N LYS A 21 19.76 -11.48 25.36
CA LYS A 21 20.11 -11.86 26.74
C LYS A 21 20.88 -10.76 27.46
N MET A 22 21.81 -10.07 26.79
CA MET A 22 22.53 -8.93 27.37
C MET A 22 21.58 -7.79 27.71
N LEU A 23 20.64 -7.48 26.81
CA LEU A 23 19.60 -6.48 27.05
C LEU A 23 18.70 -6.85 28.24
N ILE A 24 18.26 -8.11 28.34
CA ILE A 24 17.46 -8.60 29.47
C ILE A 24 18.27 -8.57 30.77
N ARG A 25 19.58 -8.85 30.74
CA ARG A 25 20.43 -8.79 31.95
C ARG A 25 20.54 -7.36 32.50
N LYS A 26 20.58 -6.34 31.64
CA LYS A 26 20.75 -4.94 32.05
C LYS A 26 19.42 -4.26 32.37
N HIS A 27 18.40 -4.43 31.52
CA HIS A 27 17.13 -3.69 31.59
C HIS A 27 15.92 -4.57 31.92
N GLY A 28 16.14 -5.86 32.20
CA GLY A 28 15.07 -6.81 32.50
C GLY A 28 14.09 -7.01 31.34
N MET A 29 12.87 -7.42 31.68
CA MET A 29 11.80 -7.62 30.70
C MET A 29 11.22 -6.29 30.17
N ILE A 30 11.45 -5.18 30.88
CA ILE A 30 11.09 -3.84 30.41
C ILE A 30 11.86 -3.53 29.13
N GLY A 31 13.19 -3.72 29.15
CA GLY A 31 14.01 -3.53 27.96
C GLY A 31 13.59 -4.44 26.81
N TYR A 32 13.18 -5.68 27.11
CA TYR A 32 12.71 -6.62 26.09
C TYR A 32 11.41 -6.16 25.43
N GLY A 33 10.46 -5.63 26.21
CA GLY A 33 9.22 -5.06 25.68
C GLY A 33 9.48 -3.80 24.83
N ILE A 34 10.38 -2.93 25.29
CA ILE A 34 10.79 -1.73 24.54
C ILE A 34 11.45 -2.13 23.22
N PHE A 35 12.36 -3.10 23.24
CA PHE A 35 12.98 -3.63 22.02
C PHE A 35 11.93 -4.06 21.00
N TRP A 36 10.93 -4.85 21.41
CA TRP A 36 9.87 -5.28 20.49
C TRP A 36 8.99 -4.12 20.01
N SER A 37 8.69 -3.16 20.87
CA SER A 37 7.93 -1.96 20.49
C SER A 37 8.67 -1.15 19.41
N ILE A 38 9.98 -0.96 19.58
CA ILE A 38 10.83 -0.29 18.57
C ILE A 38 10.88 -1.09 17.27
N VAL A 39 10.96 -2.42 17.33
CA VAL A 39 10.95 -3.28 16.15
C VAL A 39 9.62 -3.15 15.38
N GLU A 40 8.49 -3.09 16.08
CA GLU A 40 7.17 -2.86 15.47
C GLU A 40 7.12 -1.51 14.74
N ASP A 41 7.61 -0.45 15.37
CA ASP A 41 7.69 0.88 14.76
C ASP A 41 8.64 0.91 13.55
N LEU A 42 9.75 0.16 13.59
CA LEU A 42 10.62 -0.01 12.42
C LEU A 42 9.88 -0.68 11.27
N TYR A 43 9.07 -1.71 11.51
CA TYR A 43 8.28 -2.33 10.45
C TYR A 43 7.26 -1.37 9.84
N ASN A 44 6.67 -0.48 10.65
CA ASN A 44 5.73 0.53 10.19
C ASN A 44 6.42 1.65 9.38
N ASN A 45 7.70 1.94 9.68
CA ASN A 45 8.47 3.03 9.08
C ASN A 45 9.58 2.56 8.13
N ALA A 46 9.40 1.40 7.48
CA ALA A 46 10.35 0.86 6.49
C ALA A 46 11.81 0.76 7.00
N ASN A 47 11.97 0.34 8.26
CA ASN A 47 13.24 0.16 8.97
C ASN A 47 14.05 1.44 9.20
N ALA A 48 13.39 2.60 9.24
CA ALA A 48 14.03 3.87 9.58
C ALA A 48 13.21 4.62 10.63
N LEU A 49 13.78 4.78 11.82
CA LEU A 49 13.24 5.64 12.88
C LEU A 49 14.20 6.77 13.19
N ARG A 50 13.65 7.94 13.55
CA ARG A 50 14.47 9.09 13.97
C ARG A 50 15.13 8.78 15.31
N THR A 51 16.38 9.20 15.48
CA THR A 51 17.11 9.13 16.76
C THR A 51 16.61 10.20 17.75
N ASP A 52 15.33 10.16 18.07
CA ASP A 52 14.68 11.02 19.06
C ASP A 52 14.38 10.19 20.31
N TYR A 53 15.39 10.04 21.16
CA TYR A 53 15.29 9.21 22.36
C TYR A 53 14.22 9.72 23.33
N ASP A 54 14.09 11.04 23.47
CA ASP A 54 13.11 11.67 24.35
C ASP A 54 11.69 11.47 23.84
N GLY A 55 11.48 11.58 22.51
CA GLY A 55 10.20 11.28 21.88
C GLY A 55 9.76 9.83 22.09
N ILE A 56 10.66 8.88 21.83
CA ILE A 56 10.38 7.45 22.03
C ILE A 56 10.11 7.14 23.51
N ALA A 57 10.88 7.73 24.42
CA ALA A 57 10.70 7.56 25.86
C ALA A 57 9.34 8.10 26.33
N TYR A 58 8.93 9.26 25.81
CA TYR A 58 7.62 9.84 26.09
C TYR A 58 6.48 8.92 25.62
N ASP A 59 6.58 8.37 24.41
CA ASP A 59 5.56 7.50 23.81
C ASP A 59 5.44 6.17 24.56
N LEU A 60 6.57 5.56 24.91
CA LEU A 60 6.62 4.28 25.62
C LEU A 60 6.50 4.42 27.15
N ARG A 61 6.36 5.64 27.67
CA ARG A 61 6.24 5.97 29.10
C ARG A 61 7.42 5.40 29.92
N THR A 62 8.62 5.66 29.44
CA THR A 62 9.87 5.20 30.06
C THR A 62 10.91 6.32 30.10
N ASP A 63 12.10 6.02 30.61
CA ASP A 63 13.20 6.97 30.73
C ASP A 63 14.05 7.01 29.45
N SER A 64 14.45 8.21 29.05
CA SER A 64 15.28 8.44 27.85
C SER A 64 16.62 7.69 27.92
N ASP A 65 17.20 7.58 29.12
CA ASP A 65 18.45 6.83 29.34
C ASP A 65 18.31 5.33 29.03
N ILE A 66 17.14 4.74 29.33
CA ILE A 66 16.86 3.33 29.02
C ILE A 66 16.77 3.15 27.50
N ILE A 67 16.04 4.03 26.81
CA ILE A 67 15.93 4.00 25.34
C ILE A 67 17.31 4.14 24.69
N LYS A 68 18.09 5.12 25.14
CA LYS A 68 19.44 5.38 24.64
C LYS A 68 20.35 4.16 24.83
N SER A 69 20.30 3.52 26.00
CA SER A 69 21.07 2.31 26.26
C SER A 69 20.61 1.13 25.39
N ILE A 70 19.31 0.94 25.20
CA ILE A 70 18.77 -0.14 24.35
C ILE A 70 19.20 0.00 22.89
N ILE A 71 19.22 1.23 22.37
CA ILE A 71 19.57 1.48 20.97
C ILE A 71 21.08 1.32 20.73
N ASN A 72 21.93 1.74 21.67
CA ASN A 72 23.36 1.87 21.43
C ASN A 72 24.24 0.75 22.05
N ASP A 73 23.81 0.08 23.13
CA ASP A 73 24.72 -0.75 23.94
C ASP A 73 24.73 -2.24 23.59
N PHE A 74 23.80 -2.73 22.76
CA PHE A 74 23.55 -4.17 22.57
C PHE A 74 23.72 -4.67 21.13
N ASP A 75 24.20 -3.81 20.22
CA ASP A 75 24.36 -4.13 18.79
C ASP A 75 23.09 -4.70 18.12
N LEU A 76 21.92 -4.30 18.63
CA LEU A 76 20.61 -4.68 18.10
C LEU A 76 20.16 -3.76 16.97
N PHE A 77 20.65 -2.53 16.99
CA PHE A 77 20.31 -1.46 16.07
C PHE A 77 21.58 -0.81 15.51
N GLU A 78 21.46 -0.24 14.32
CA GLU A 78 22.51 0.51 13.64
C GLU A 78 22.05 1.96 13.52
N VAL A 79 22.87 2.88 14.02
CA VAL A 79 22.58 4.32 14.01
C VAL A 79 23.36 4.98 12.87
N ASN A 80 22.65 5.64 11.97
CA ASN A 80 23.18 6.36 10.83
C ASN A 80 22.72 7.82 10.87
N GLY A 81 23.54 8.69 11.48
CA GLY A 81 23.23 10.11 11.63
C GLY A 81 21.99 10.35 12.50
N ASN A 82 20.92 10.86 11.89
CA ASN A 82 19.66 11.20 12.59
C ASN A 82 18.63 10.05 12.58
N PHE A 83 18.97 8.89 12.04
CA PHE A 83 18.09 7.74 11.96
C PHE A 83 18.77 6.48 12.46
N PHE A 84 17.98 5.51 12.91
CA PHE A 84 18.45 4.18 13.27
C PHE A 84 17.52 3.11 12.70
N GLY A 85 18.07 1.91 12.53
CA GLY A 85 17.35 0.74 12.03
C GLY A 85 17.94 -0.57 12.53
N SER A 86 17.43 -1.71 12.07
CA SER A 86 17.99 -3.03 12.40
C SER A 86 18.29 -3.83 11.13
N SER A 87 19.48 -4.40 11.04
CA SER A 87 19.88 -5.32 9.95
C SER A 87 18.96 -6.53 9.82
N SER A 88 18.47 -7.05 10.95
CA SER A 88 17.55 -8.20 10.98
C SER A 88 16.19 -7.84 10.34
N VAL A 89 15.67 -6.65 10.64
CA VAL A 89 14.42 -6.14 10.04
C VAL A 89 14.62 -5.85 8.55
N GLN A 90 15.74 -5.23 8.17
CA GLN A 90 16.07 -4.95 6.77
C GLN A 90 16.06 -6.23 5.92
N THR A 91 16.74 -7.28 6.40
CA THR A 91 16.84 -8.56 5.70
C THR A 91 15.46 -9.14 5.41
N ARG A 92 14.56 -9.12 6.40
CA ARG A 92 13.19 -9.64 6.26
C ARG A 92 12.34 -8.78 5.32
N LEU A 93 12.49 -7.46 5.36
CA LEU A 93 11.83 -6.55 4.41
C LEU A 93 12.30 -6.80 2.98
N ASN A 94 13.60 -6.98 2.76
CA ASN A 94 14.17 -7.29 1.45
C ASN A 94 13.61 -8.61 0.90
N GLN A 95 13.61 -9.68 1.70
CA GLN A 95 13.02 -10.97 1.30
C GLN A 95 11.53 -10.84 0.94
N ARG A 96 10.77 -10.01 1.67
CA ARG A 96 9.35 -9.75 1.38
C ARG A 96 9.19 -9.00 0.05
N ASN A 97 10.03 -8.00 -0.18
CA ASN A 97 10.02 -7.21 -1.40
C ASN A 97 10.41 -8.06 -2.61
N GLU A 98 11.44 -8.91 -2.50
CA GLU A 98 11.86 -9.85 -3.55
C GLU A 98 10.74 -10.81 -3.95
N LYS A 99 10.05 -11.42 -2.98
CA LYS A 99 8.89 -12.29 -3.24
C LYS A 99 7.77 -11.52 -3.94
N THR A 100 7.50 -10.30 -3.49
CA THR A 100 6.49 -9.42 -4.09
C THR A 100 6.86 -9.04 -5.52
N LEU A 101 8.11 -8.68 -5.77
CA LEU A 101 8.64 -8.36 -7.10
C LEU A 101 8.58 -9.57 -8.03
N SER A 102 8.95 -10.75 -7.54
CA SER A 102 8.90 -12.00 -8.30
C SER A 102 7.45 -12.35 -8.68
N ALA A 103 6.52 -12.26 -7.73
CA ALA A 103 5.10 -12.46 -7.99
C ALA A 103 4.54 -11.44 -9.01
N ARG A 104 4.94 -10.16 -8.91
CA ARG A 104 4.59 -9.13 -9.88
C ARG A 104 5.17 -9.42 -11.27
N LYS A 105 6.44 -9.82 -11.37
CA LYS A 105 7.09 -10.20 -12.64
C LYS A 105 6.38 -11.40 -13.28
N SER A 106 6.08 -12.46 -12.52
CA SER A 106 5.35 -13.62 -13.01
C SER A 106 3.93 -13.27 -13.47
N ALA A 107 3.22 -12.41 -12.72
CA ALA A 107 1.92 -11.91 -13.14
C ALA A 107 2.05 -11.08 -14.43
N SER A 108 3.00 -10.15 -14.50
CA SER A 108 3.24 -9.33 -15.70
C SER A 108 3.57 -10.20 -16.92
N TYR A 109 4.37 -11.25 -16.77
CA TYR A 109 4.67 -12.21 -17.83
C TYR A 109 3.41 -12.94 -18.31
N ARG A 110 2.57 -13.43 -17.39
CA ARG A 110 1.30 -14.11 -17.72
C ARG A 110 0.27 -13.20 -18.38
N TRP A 111 0.16 -11.95 -17.94
CA TRP A 111 -0.86 -11.01 -18.41
C TRP A 111 -0.38 -10.15 -19.60
N GLY A 112 0.93 -10.06 -19.83
CA GLY A 112 1.55 -9.32 -20.93
C GLY A 112 1.59 -10.11 -22.25
N LYS A 113 1.46 -11.44 -22.22
CA LYS A 113 1.27 -12.26 -23.43
C LYS A 113 -0.20 -12.26 -23.88
N LYS A 114 -0.72 -11.09 -24.28
CA LYS A 114 -2.05 -10.99 -24.88
C LYS A 114 -2.06 -11.02 -26.41
N ASP A 115 -0.91 -10.83 -27.06
CA ASP A 115 -0.79 -10.79 -28.53
C ASP A 115 0.02 -11.95 -29.14
N GLU A 116 0.48 -12.92 -28.33
CA GLU A 116 1.00 -14.19 -28.86
C GLU A 116 0.00 -15.29 -28.56
N ASP A 117 -0.69 -15.72 -29.61
CA ASP A 117 -1.66 -16.81 -29.61
C ASP A 117 -1.28 -17.92 -28.64
N ALA A 118 -2.10 -18.11 -27.61
CA ALA A 118 -2.05 -19.27 -26.75
C ALA A 118 -2.48 -20.51 -27.56
N ASN A 119 -1.63 -20.99 -28.47
CA ASN A 119 -1.69 -22.32 -29.06
C ASN A 119 -1.27 -23.38 -28.02
N ALA A 120 -1.80 -23.28 -26.80
CA ALA A 120 -1.74 -24.39 -25.87
C ALA A 120 -2.78 -25.41 -26.37
N MET A 121 -2.32 -26.43 -27.10
CA MET A 121 -3.15 -27.58 -27.42
C MET A 121 -3.79 -28.08 -26.13
N GLN A 122 -5.12 -28.10 -26.12
CA GLN A 122 -5.90 -28.68 -25.05
C GLN A 122 -5.44 -30.12 -24.88
N THR A 123 -4.95 -30.50 -23.69
CA THR A 123 -4.66 -31.90 -23.40
C THR A 123 -5.95 -32.68 -23.55
N LEU A 124 -6.00 -33.56 -24.55
CA LEU A 124 -7.10 -34.50 -24.77
C LEU A 124 -7.05 -35.57 -23.67
N SER A 125 -7.43 -35.22 -22.45
CA SER A 125 -8.01 -36.20 -21.54
C SER A 125 -9.50 -35.90 -21.45
N GLU A 126 -10.30 -36.82 -21.99
CA GLU A 126 -11.76 -36.76 -21.87
C GLU A 126 -12.12 -36.88 -20.38
N GLY A 127 -12.47 -35.76 -19.76
CA GLY A 127 -13.06 -35.76 -18.44
C GLY A 127 -14.46 -36.38 -18.50
N ASN A 128 -14.65 -37.55 -17.89
CA ASN A 128 -15.92 -38.30 -17.86
C ASN A 128 -17.06 -37.65 -17.06
N ALA A 129 -17.02 -36.35 -16.79
CA ALA A 129 -18.05 -35.63 -16.04
C ALA A 129 -19.15 -35.11 -16.98
N LYS A 130 -20.07 -35.99 -17.41
CA LYS A 130 -21.36 -35.55 -17.96
C LYS A 130 -22.20 -34.93 -16.85
N LYS A 131 -22.21 -33.61 -16.77
CA LYS A 131 -23.31 -32.86 -16.16
C LYS A 131 -23.77 -31.78 -17.12
N GLU A 132 -24.77 -32.13 -17.93
CA GLU A 132 -25.47 -31.20 -18.78
C GLU A 132 -26.00 -30.02 -17.96
N ARG A 133 -25.52 -28.82 -18.29
CA ARG A 133 -26.24 -27.59 -17.99
C ARG A 133 -26.26 -26.75 -19.27
N LYS A 134 -27.48 -26.62 -19.80
CA LYS A 134 -27.89 -25.87 -20.99
C LYS A 134 -27.00 -24.65 -21.26
N GLY A 135 -26.38 -24.65 -22.45
CA GLY A 135 -25.72 -23.48 -23.01
C GLY A 135 -26.72 -22.34 -23.17
N LYS A 136 -26.42 -21.21 -22.52
CA LYS A 136 -26.80 -19.91 -23.08
C LYS A 136 -25.66 -19.53 -24.01
N GLU A 137 -25.92 -19.56 -25.31
CA GLU A 137 -25.07 -18.92 -26.31
C GLU A 137 -24.86 -17.47 -25.90
N ILE A 138 -23.63 -17.11 -25.52
CA ILE A 138 -23.22 -15.72 -25.49
C ILE A 138 -22.52 -15.49 -26.82
N LYS A 139 -23.31 -15.05 -27.80
CA LYS A 139 -22.82 -14.42 -29.03
C LYS A 139 -21.80 -13.35 -28.65
N GLY A 140 -20.64 -13.43 -29.29
CA GLY A 140 -19.56 -12.47 -29.12
C GLY A 140 -20.03 -11.04 -29.33
N LYS A 141 -19.53 -10.13 -28.48
CA LYS A 141 -19.44 -8.70 -28.76
C LYS A 141 -18.19 -8.16 -28.09
N GLU A 142 -17.20 -7.91 -28.93
CA GLU A 142 -16.11 -7.00 -28.63
C GLU A 142 -16.60 -5.54 -28.56
N ILE A 143 -15.72 -4.71 -28.00
CA ILE A 143 -15.62 -3.23 -28.04
C ILE A 143 -16.26 -2.45 -26.87
N ASN A 144 -15.40 -2.15 -25.90
CA ASN A 144 -15.14 -0.84 -25.26
C ASN A 144 -16.27 0.20 -25.24
N ASN A 145 -16.88 0.41 -24.07
CA ASN A 145 -17.76 1.56 -23.79
C ASN A 145 -17.22 2.38 -22.60
N ILE A 146 -15.97 2.81 -22.68
CA ILE A 146 -15.46 3.87 -21.79
C ILE A 146 -15.92 5.20 -22.41
N PRO A 147 -16.80 5.97 -21.75
CA PRO A 147 -17.22 7.27 -22.25
C PRO A 147 -16.02 8.24 -22.26
N PRO A 148 -15.87 9.11 -23.26
CA PRO A 148 -14.95 10.25 -23.18
C PRO A 148 -15.16 11.06 -21.90
N ILE A 149 -14.07 11.62 -21.35
CA ILE A 149 -14.09 12.38 -20.10
C ILE A 149 -15.14 13.50 -20.11
N ASP A 150 -15.32 14.19 -21.23
CA ASP A 150 -16.27 15.30 -21.35
C ASP A 150 -17.72 14.83 -21.21
N ILE A 151 -18.05 13.67 -21.78
CA ILE A 151 -19.39 13.04 -21.66
C ILE A 151 -19.63 12.58 -20.22
N PHE A 152 -18.59 12.09 -19.55
CA PHE A 152 -18.65 11.69 -18.16
C PHE A 152 -18.89 12.90 -17.23
N LEU A 153 -18.14 13.99 -17.42
CA LEU A 153 -18.26 15.19 -16.61
C LEU A 153 -19.59 15.92 -16.83
N ASP A 154 -20.08 16.03 -18.07
CA ASP A 154 -21.39 16.60 -18.38
C ASP A 154 -22.53 15.84 -17.67
N TYR A 155 -22.46 14.51 -17.65
CA TYR A 155 -23.41 13.68 -16.92
C TYR A 155 -23.33 13.91 -15.40
N CYS A 156 -22.13 14.03 -14.84
CA CYS A 156 -21.95 14.29 -13.41
C CYS A 156 -22.45 15.69 -13.01
N LYS A 157 -22.20 16.70 -13.85
CA LYS A 157 -22.70 18.06 -13.67
C LYS A 157 -24.22 18.09 -13.57
N LYS A 158 -24.91 17.42 -14.49
CA LYS A 158 -26.39 17.28 -14.46
C LYS A 158 -26.91 16.63 -13.17
N ILE A 159 -26.22 15.61 -12.65
CA ILE A 159 -26.61 14.95 -11.39
C ILE A 159 -26.39 15.88 -10.19
N LEU A 160 -25.27 16.61 -10.15
CA LEU A 160 -24.96 17.52 -9.05
C LEU A 160 -25.93 18.70 -9.02
N GLU A 161 -26.26 19.28 -10.18
CA GLU A 161 -27.26 20.34 -10.31
C GLU A 161 -28.66 19.87 -9.84
N GLN A 162 -29.08 18.65 -10.21
CA GLN A 162 -30.33 18.06 -9.73
C GLN A 162 -30.37 17.86 -8.20
N ASN A 163 -29.22 17.59 -7.58
CA ASN A 163 -29.09 17.38 -6.15
C ASN A 163 -28.69 18.65 -5.37
N LYS A 164 -28.72 19.84 -6.01
CA LYS A 164 -28.33 21.14 -5.43
C LYS A 164 -26.88 21.23 -4.93
N PHE A 165 -25.96 20.45 -5.51
CA PHE A 165 -24.53 20.52 -5.22
C PHE A 165 -23.79 21.44 -6.19
N ILE A 166 -22.74 22.11 -5.73
CA ILE A 166 -21.91 23.02 -6.54
C ILE A 166 -20.86 22.19 -7.32
N TYR A 167 -20.96 22.19 -8.65
CA TYR A 167 -20.05 21.40 -9.51
C TYR A 167 -18.56 21.75 -9.31
N SER A 168 -18.22 23.02 -9.13
CA SER A 168 -16.82 23.47 -9.00
C SER A 168 -16.09 22.88 -7.78
N GLU A 169 -16.82 22.51 -6.72
CA GLU A 169 -16.24 21.86 -5.54
C GLU A 169 -15.95 20.37 -5.77
N TYR A 170 -16.60 19.76 -6.77
CA TYR A 170 -16.52 18.33 -7.06
C TYR A 170 -15.75 18.02 -8.34
N GLU A 171 -15.43 19.01 -9.17
CA GLU A 171 -14.79 18.85 -10.47
C GLU A 171 -13.50 18.01 -10.38
N PHE A 172 -12.59 18.38 -9.47
CA PHE A 172 -11.34 17.64 -9.28
C PHE A 172 -11.59 16.21 -8.79
N SER A 173 -12.48 16.05 -7.79
CA SER A 173 -12.84 14.73 -7.24
C SER A 173 -13.47 13.80 -8.30
N LEU A 174 -14.28 14.35 -9.20
CA LEU A 174 -14.88 13.62 -10.33
C LEU A 174 -13.83 13.21 -11.37
N LYS A 175 -12.93 14.13 -11.72
CA LYS A 175 -11.85 13.88 -12.68
C LYS A 175 -10.89 12.80 -12.17
N SER A 176 -10.41 12.92 -10.93
CA SER A 176 -9.56 11.91 -10.29
C SER A 176 -10.26 10.56 -10.19
N LYS A 177 -11.59 10.54 -9.97
CA LYS A 177 -12.34 9.28 -9.93
C LYS A 177 -12.42 8.60 -11.28
N TYR A 178 -12.67 9.36 -12.35
CA TYR A 178 -12.67 8.85 -13.71
C TYR A 178 -11.29 8.29 -14.10
N GLU A 179 -10.22 9.02 -13.84
CA GLU A 179 -8.84 8.59 -14.10
C GLU A 179 -8.47 7.31 -13.34
N SER A 180 -8.97 7.17 -12.10
CA SER A 180 -8.81 5.94 -11.32
C SER A 180 -9.54 4.74 -11.96
N TRP A 181 -10.72 4.93 -12.53
CA TRP A 181 -11.41 3.85 -13.25
C TRP A 181 -10.71 3.51 -14.56
N VAL A 182 -10.25 4.49 -15.32
CA VAL A 182 -9.51 4.27 -16.57
C VAL A 182 -8.18 3.55 -16.32
N SER A 183 -7.38 4.01 -15.35
CA SER A 183 -6.08 3.39 -15.02
C SER A 183 -6.21 1.94 -14.52
N ASN A 184 -7.33 1.60 -13.88
CA ASN A 184 -7.66 0.23 -13.49
C ASN A 184 -8.31 -0.62 -14.61
N GLY A 185 -8.31 -0.15 -15.87
CA GLY A 185 -8.90 -0.86 -17.00
C GLY A 185 -10.43 -0.87 -17.00
N TRP A 186 -11.05 0.22 -16.53
CA TRP A 186 -12.49 0.40 -16.36
C TRP A 186 -13.14 -0.59 -15.40
N LYS A 187 -12.53 -0.70 -14.20
CA LYS A 187 -12.95 -1.59 -13.12
C LYS A 187 -13.27 -0.82 -11.85
N ASP A 188 -14.17 -1.38 -11.05
CA ASP A 188 -14.51 -0.83 -9.74
C ASP A 188 -13.50 -1.23 -8.65
N GLY A 189 -13.70 -0.74 -7.42
CA GLY A 189 -12.83 -1.06 -6.28
C GLY A 189 -12.80 -2.54 -5.87
N HIS A 190 -13.70 -3.37 -6.42
CA HIS A 190 -13.71 -4.83 -6.24
C HIS A 190 -13.21 -5.57 -7.48
N ASN A 191 -12.49 -4.88 -8.38
CA ASN A 191 -11.90 -5.42 -9.60
C ASN A 191 -12.94 -5.98 -10.60
N LYS A 192 -14.21 -5.56 -10.50
CA LYS A 192 -15.27 -5.93 -11.45
C LYS A 192 -15.36 -4.90 -12.57
N GLN A 193 -15.56 -5.35 -13.80
CA GLN A 193 -15.75 -4.48 -14.96
C GLN A 193 -16.97 -3.57 -14.76
N ILE A 194 -16.81 -2.26 -14.97
CA ILE A 194 -17.90 -1.30 -14.88
C ILE A 194 -18.72 -1.38 -16.17
N LYS A 195 -19.90 -2.01 -16.07
CA LYS A 195 -20.85 -2.14 -17.19
C LYS A 195 -21.83 -0.97 -17.28
N ASP A 196 -22.27 -0.46 -16.12
CA ASP A 196 -23.14 0.72 -16.00
C ASP A 196 -22.42 1.80 -15.19
N TRP A 197 -21.62 2.61 -15.89
CA TRP A 197 -20.84 3.67 -15.26
C TRP A 197 -21.71 4.81 -14.73
N LYS A 198 -22.88 5.04 -15.33
CA LYS A 198 -23.84 6.07 -14.94
C LYS A 198 -24.47 5.77 -13.59
N GLY A 199 -24.93 4.53 -13.38
CA GLY A 199 -25.41 4.07 -12.08
C GLY A 199 -24.29 4.03 -11.04
N LYS A 200 -23.08 3.62 -11.46
CA LYS A 200 -21.93 3.53 -10.54
C LYS A 200 -21.49 4.90 -10.03
N ILE A 201 -21.38 5.91 -10.90
CA ILE A 201 -20.97 7.25 -10.47
C ILE A 201 -22.04 7.91 -9.61
N ARG A 202 -23.33 7.72 -9.93
CA ARG A 202 -24.44 8.19 -9.09
C ARG A 202 -24.35 7.67 -7.66
N ASN A 203 -24.00 6.39 -7.48
CA ASN A 203 -23.81 5.81 -6.15
C ASN A 203 -22.48 6.22 -5.49
N THR A 204 -21.52 6.70 -6.26
CA THR A 204 -20.19 7.11 -5.77
C THR A 204 -20.19 8.59 -5.36
N ILE A 205 -20.95 9.45 -6.03
CA ILE A 205 -21.02 10.89 -5.80
C ILE A 205 -21.23 11.27 -4.32
N PRO A 206 -22.14 10.64 -3.54
CA PRO A 206 -22.32 10.95 -2.12
C PRO A 206 -21.08 10.71 -1.26
N PHE A 207 -20.17 9.84 -1.70
CA PHE A 207 -18.92 9.51 -1.00
C PHE A 207 -17.72 10.32 -1.49
N LEU A 208 -17.88 11.11 -2.55
CA LEU A 208 -16.84 12.02 -3.01
C LEU A 208 -16.79 13.21 -2.07
N ARG A 209 -15.56 13.60 -1.67
CA ARG A 209 -15.37 14.78 -0.83
C ARG A 209 -15.38 16.03 -1.72
N PRO A 210 -16.20 17.05 -1.41
CA PRO A 210 -16.03 18.36 -2.02
C PRO A 210 -14.67 18.89 -1.60
N ILE A 211 -13.90 19.36 -2.55
CA ILE A 211 -12.70 20.12 -2.26
C ILE A 211 -13.19 21.55 -2.05
N GLN A 212 -13.38 21.92 -0.79
CA GLN A 212 -13.44 23.33 -0.43
C GLN A 212 -12.15 23.96 -0.94
N THR A 213 -12.27 25.00 -1.77
CA THR A 213 -11.14 25.82 -2.16
C THR A 213 -10.59 26.49 -0.90
N LEU A 214 -9.70 25.79 -0.19
CA LEU A 214 -8.93 26.36 0.90
C LEU A 214 -8.06 27.45 0.31
N SER A 215 -8.50 28.69 0.49
CA SER A 215 -7.58 29.81 0.46
C SER A 215 -6.46 29.55 1.47
N ASN A 216 -5.23 29.75 0.99
CA ASN A 216 -4.03 30.13 1.73
C ASN A 216 -3.16 29.08 2.47
N LYS A 217 -1.91 29.05 1.95
CA LYS A 217 -0.62 29.02 2.65
C LYS A 217 -0.33 27.78 3.51
N ASN A 218 0.40 26.80 2.94
CA ASN A 218 1.50 26.05 3.59
C ASN A 218 1.92 24.75 2.86
N VAL A 219 1.37 24.44 1.68
CA VAL A 219 1.63 23.17 0.97
C VAL A 219 3.09 23.02 0.48
N GLY A 220 3.82 24.11 0.23
CA GLY A 220 5.16 24.06 -0.36
C GLY A 220 6.30 23.59 0.56
N LYS A 221 6.13 23.59 1.89
CA LYS A 221 7.24 23.31 2.81
C LYS A 221 7.52 21.81 2.99
N TYR A 222 6.48 20.99 2.94
CA TYR A 222 6.57 19.56 3.27
C TYR A 222 6.91 18.66 2.09
N GLN A 223 6.72 19.11 0.85
CA GLN A 223 6.99 18.27 -0.33
C GLN A 223 8.49 18.16 -0.64
N ASN A 224 9.24 19.24 -0.49
CA ASN A 224 10.67 19.26 -0.78
C ASN A 224 11.47 18.41 0.24
N GLU A 225 11.07 18.39 1.51
CA GLU A 225 11.71 17.57 2.55
C GLU A 225 11.45 16.07 2.34
N LEU A 226 10.25 15.70 1.87
CA LEU A 226 9.89 14.31 1.54
C LEU A 226 10.61 13.79 0.29
N GLU A 227 10.83 14.64 -0.73
CA GLU A 227 11.60 14.28 -1.92
C GLU A 227 13.10 14.16 -1.63
N THR A 228 13.64 15.04 -0.78
CA THR A 228 15.05 14.97 -0.35
C THR A 228 15.33 13.68 0.44
N ALA A 229 14.43 13.29 1.35
CA ALA A 229 14.54 12.05 2.11
C ALA A 229 14.42 10.79 1.23
N ARG A 230 13.60 10.82 0.17
CA ARG A 230 13.47 9.71 -0.78
C ARG A 230 14.70 9.50 -1.65
N ASN A 231 15.42 10.58 -1.98
CA ASN A 231 16.62 10.51 -2.81
C ASN A 231 17.87 10.10 -2.03
N ALA A 232 17.91 10.31 -0.71
CA ALA A 232 19.05 9.97 0.14
C ALA A 232 19.26 8.45 0.35
N PHE A 233 18.26 7.62 0.07
CA PHE A 233 18.29 6.16 0.32
C PHE A 233 18.14 5.30 -0.94
N LYS A 234 18.30 5.89 -2.15
CA LYS A 234 18.46 5.08 -3.35
C LYS A 234 19.85 4.43 -3.35
N PRO A 235 19.99 3.12 -3.61
CA PRO A 235 21.29 2.55 -3.91
C PRO A 235 21.81 3.20 -5.18
N ILE A 236 23.09 3.61 -5.16
CA ILE A 236 23.81 4.04 -6.36
C ILE A 236 23.84 2.81 -7.29
N SER A 237 23.08 2.87 -8.37
CA SER A 237 23.27 1.96 -9.49
C SER A 237 24.55 2.36 -10.20
N GLU A 238 25.54 1.47 -10.23
CA GLU A 238 26.60 1.47 -11.24
C GLU A 238 26.01 1.29 -12.65
#